data_AF-X6M2P6-F1
#
_entry.id   AF-X6M2P6-F1
#
_cell.length_a   1.000
_cell.length_b   1.000
_cell.length_c   1.000
_cell.angle_alpha   90.00
_cell.angle_beta   90.00
_cell.angle_gamma   90.00
#
_symmetry.space_group_name_H-M   'P 1'
#
loop_
_entity.id
_entity.type
_entity.pdbx_description
1 polymer ?
#
loop_
_entity_poly.entity_id
_entity_poly.type
_entity_poly.pdbx_seq_one_letter_code
_entity_poly.pdbx_strand_id
1 'polypeptide(L)'
;PKKAFNAPLKTKIIKIHLQNMIVVPEMIASQVDVYNGKGYIHVEIKPVMIGYYLAEFSITYKPVGQGRPGLSSTGSAKFILLIKQNKKSPYFWFFLIGII
;
A
#
# COMPACT_ATOMS: atom_id res chain seq x y z
N PRO A 1 28.75 3.38 -37.89
CA PRO A 1 28.52 3.27 -36.43
C PRO A 1 27.27 4.07 -35.99
N LYS A 2 26.09 3.43 -36.03
CA LYS A 2 24.86 4.00 -35.47
C LYS A 2 24.91 3.84 -33.96
N LYS A 3 25.33 4.86 -33.22
CA LYS A 3 25.15 4.88 -31.76
C LYS A 3 23.68 5.14 -31.48
N ALA A 4 23.01 4.18 -30.86
CA ALA A 4 21.65 4.33 -30.36
C ALA A 4 21.65 5.39 -29.24
N PHE A 5 21.36 6.62 -29.60
CA PHE A 5 21.14 7.73 -28.68
C PHE A 5 19.67 7.70 -28.27
N ASN A 6 19.28 6.78 -27.40
CA ASN A 6 17.94 6.74 -26.80
C ASN A 6 18.00 5.90 -25.51
N ALA A 7 18.84 6.32 -24.57
CA ALA A 7 18.59 6.04 -23.17
C ALA A 7 18.11 7.36 -22.57
N PRO A 8 16.87 7.46 -22.05
CA PRO A 8 16.55 8.61 -21.21
C PRO A 8 17.52 8.53 -20.04
N LEU A 9 18.42 9.51 -19.94
CA LEU A 9 19.27 9.69 -18.76
C LEU A 9 18.32 9.70 -17.56
N LYS A 10 18.30 8.60 -16.79
CA LYS A 10 17.47 8.51 -15.60
C LYS A 10 17.94 9.62 -14.67
N THR A 11 17.10 10.63 -14.52
CA THR A 11 17.36 11.76 -13.63
C THR A 11 17.51 11.23 -12.22
N LYS A 12 18.39 11.87 -11.45
CA LYS A 12 18.67 11.47 -10.07
C LYS A 12 17.39 11.60 -9.26
N ILE A 13 16.98 10.52 -8.59
CA ILE A 13 15.80 10.52 -7.72
C ILE A 13 16.12 11.33 -6.47
N ILE A 14 15.39 12.43 -6.26
CA ILE A 14 15.58 13.34 -5.12
C ILE A 14 14.52 13.06 -4.06
N LYS A 15 14.96 12.75 -2.84
CA LYS A 15 14.09 12.51 -1.69
C LYS A 15 13.84 13.80 -0.92
N ILE A 16 12.58 14.13 -0.68
CA ILE A 16 12.17 15.38 -0.06
C ILE A 16 11.17 15.09 1.07
N HIS A 17 11.43 15.67 2.24
CA HIS A 17 10.51 15.68 3.37
C HIS A 17 9.59 16.89 3.40
N LEU A 18 10.02 18.00 2.82
CA LEU A 18 9.28 19.25 2.73
C LEU A 18 8.19 19.15 1.66
N GLN A 19 6.93 19.19 2.07
CA GLN A 19 5.77 19.11 1.16
C GLN A 19 5.19 20.49 0.78
N ASN A 20 5.56 21.54 1.50
CA ASN A 20 5.00 22.89 1.36
C ASN A 20 5.67 23.70 0.22
N MET A 21 6.36 23.02 -0.69
CA MET A 21 7.01 23.63 -1.85
C MET A 21 6.09 23.57 -3.06
N ILE A 22 6.07 24.65 -3.83
CA ILE A 22 5.33 24.73 -5.09
C ILE A 22 6.15 24.11 -6.23
N VAL A 23 5.48 23.48 -7.19
CA VAL A 23 6.15 22.93 -8.37
C VAL A 23 6.59 24.06 -9.29
N VAL A 24 7.91 24.17 -9.50
CA VAL A 24 8.54 25.12 -10.41
C VAL A 24 8.66 24.50 -11.80
N PRO A 25 8.45 25.25 -12.90
CA PRO A 25 8.57 24.73 -14.26
C PRO A 25 9.96 24.16 -14.62
N GLU A 26 11.02 24.55 -13.90
CA GLU A 26 12.36 23.97 -14.08
C GLU A 26 12.44 22.50 -13.67
N MET A 27 11.49 22.02 -12.85
CA MET A 27 11.43 20.65 -12.35
C MET A 27 10.68 19.68 -13.28
N ILE A 28 10.23 20.14 -14.46
CA ILE A 28 9.49 19.30 -15.42
C ILE A 28 10.37 18.13 -15.88
N ALA A 29 9.75 16.95 -16.04
CA ALA A 29 10.42 15.69 -16.38
C ALA A 29 11.46 15.19 -15.35
N SER A 30 11.49 15.79 -14.16
CA SER A 30 12.26 15.26 -13.02
C SER A 30 11.42 14.31 -12.17
N GLN A 31 12.09 13.33 -11.55
CA GLN A 31 11.48 12.39 -10.62
C GLN A 31 11.77 12.82 -9.18
N VAL A 32 10.72 13.02 -8.39
CA VAL A 32 10.80 13.48 -7.00
C VAL A 32 10.08 12.49 -6.09
N ASP A 33 10.75 12.17 -4.98
CA ASP A 33 10.24 11.29 -3.94
C ASP A 33 9.71 12.14 -2.79
N VAL A 34 8.39 12.18 -2.61
CA VAL A 34 7.74 12.97 -1.57
C VAL A 34 7.47 12.08 -0.36
N TYR A 35 7.94 12.47 0.81
CA TYR A 35 7.71 11.73 2.05
C TYR A 35 6.28 11.86 2.53
N ASN A 36 5.64 10.76 2.89
CA ASN A 36 4.22 10.67 3.20
C ASN A 36 3.92 10.34 4.69
N GLY A 37 4.90 10.52 5.58
CA GLY A 37 4.79 10.14 7.01
C GLY A 37 5.11 8.66 7.32
N LYS A 38 5.10 7.78 6.31
CA LYS A 38 5.52 6.37 6.45
C LYS A 38 6.61 5.95 5.45
N GLY A 39 6.54 6.48 4.24
CA GLY A 39 7.47 6.17 3.16
C GLY A 39 7.50 7.28 2.13
N TYR A 40 8.27 7.07 1.07
CA TYR A 40 8.36 7.99 -0.05
C TYR A 40 7.47 7.52 -1.20
N ILE A 41 6.72 8.46 -1.78
CA ILE A 41 5.93 8.23 -2.99
C ILE A 41 6.71 8.83 -4.16
N HIS A 42 6.95 8.01 -5.18
CA HIS A 42 7.56 8.45 -6.43
C HIS A 42 6.54 9.27 -7.23
N VAL A 43 6.85 10.54 -7.50
CA VAL A 43 6.03 11.44 -8.31
C VAL A 43 6.83 11.88 -9.53
N GLU A 44 6.27 11.63 -10.72
CA GLU A 44 6.78 12.15 -11.99
C GLU A 44 6.08 13.47 -12.32
N ILE A 45 6.84 14.55 -12.44
CA ILE A 45 6.29 15.90 -12.60
C ILE A 45 5.87 16.11 -14.05
N LYS A 46 4.56 16.25 -14.26
CA LYS A 46 3.93 16.64 -15.54
C LYS A 46 3.77 18.16 -15.61
N PRO A 47 3.79 18.77 -16.81
CA PRO A 47 3.64 20.22 -16.97
C PRO A 47 2.28 20.76 -16.48
N VAL A 48 1.24 19.93 -16.38
CA VAL A 48 -0.08 20.33 -15.85
C VAL A 48 -0.05 20.54 -14.32
N MET A 49 1.02 20.10 -13.64
CA MET A 49 1.17 20.17 -12.18
C MET A 49 1.87 21.45 -11.71
N ILE A 50 2.20 22.38 -12.61
CA ILE A 50 2.84 23.66 -12.25
C ILE A 50 1.89 24.49 -11.39
N GLY A 51 2.42 25.08 -10.31
CA GLY A 51 1.63 25.92 -9.40
C GLY A 51 0.89 25.16 -8.29
N TYR A 52 0.91 23.83 -8.30
CA TYR A 52 0.40 23.01 -7.19
C TYR A 52 1.49 22.73 -6.16
N TYR A 53 1.07 22.42 -4.93
CA TYR A 53 1.99 21.97 -3.88
C TYR A 53 2.37 20.51 -4.05
N LEU A 54 3.60 20.16 -3.70
CA LEU A 54 4.03 18.75 -3.67
C LEU A 54 3.21 17.89 -2.70
N ALA A 55 2.65 18.51 -1.65
CA ALA A 55 1.76 17.86 -0.69
C ALA A 55 0.53 17.20 -1.35
N GLU A 56 -0.01 17.79 -2.41
CA GLU A 56 -1.25 17.30 -3.04
C GLU A 56 -1.08 15.95 -3.75
N PHE A 57 0.15 15.67 -4.19
CA PHE A 57 0.49 14.42 -4.87
C PHE A 57 0.86 13.29 -3.89
N SER A 58 0.96 13.57 -2.59
CA SER A 58 1.30 12.59 -1.54
C SER A 58 0.16 12.41 -0.54
N ILE A 59 -0.64 11.37 -0.74
CA ILE A 59 -1.79 11.06 0.14
C ILE A 59 -1.32 10.46 1.47
N THR A 60 -1.38 11.22 2.56
CA THR A 60 -0.90 10.85 3.92
C THR A 60 -1.61 9.68 4.59
N TYR A 61 -2.81 9.35 4.14
CA TYR A 61 -3.61 8.28 4.70
C TYR A 61 -3.90 7.19 3.68
N LYS A 62 -4.22 5.98 4.16
CA LYS A 62 -4.71 4.91 3.31
C LYS A 62 -6.21 5.14 3.07
N PRO A 63 -6.69 5.28 1.83
CA PRO A 63 -8.12 5.39 1.58
C PRO A 63 -8.82 4.13 2.10
N VAL A 64 -9.85 4.32 2.93
CA VAL A 64 -10.67 3.23 3.44
C VAL A 64 -11.86 3.07 2.50
N GLY A 65 -11.88 2.00 1.74
CA GLY A 65 -13.10 1.57 1.06
C GLY A 65 -13.99 0.82 2.03
N GLN A 66 -15.28 1.15 2.09
CA GLN A 66 -16.31 0.24 2.62
C GLN A 66 -16.48 -0.93 1.65
N GLY A 67 -15.47 -1.80 1.59
CA GLY A 67 -15.63 -3.12 1.00
C GLY A 67 -16.54 -3.97 1.88
N ARG A 68 -17.08 -5.05 1.32
CA ARG A 68 -17.58 -6.16 2.15
C ARG A 68 -16.46 -6.55 3.11
N PRO A 69 -16.74 -6.76 4.41
CA PRO A 69 -15.72 -7.15 5.38
C PRO A 69 -14.97 -8.37 4.84
N GLY A 70 -13.75 -8.16 4.37
CA GLY A 70 -12.84 -9.26 4.07
C GLY A 70 -12.59 -10.01 5.36
N LEU A 71 -12.19 -11.28 5.24
CA LEU A 71 -11.90 -12.24 6.33
C LEU A 71 -10.87 -11.73 7.38
N SER A 72 -10.33 -10.52 7.21
CA SER A 72 -9.34 -9.85 8.04
C SER A 72 -9.78 -8.48 8.60
N SER A 73 -11.05 -8.08 8.46
CA SER A 73 -11.57 -6.77 8.89
C SER A 73 -12.25 -6.76 10.28
N THR A 74 -11.98 -7.74 11.13
CA THR A 74 -12.37 -7.72 12.55
C THR A 74 -11.14 -7.93 13.42
N GLY A 75 -10.18 -7.01 13.31
CA GLY A 75 -8.90 -7.06 14.02
C GLY A 75 -8.96 -6.60 15.49
N SER A 76 -10.08 -6.10 16.00
CA SER A 76 -10.21 -5.63 17.40
C SER A 76 -11.11 -6.48 18.29
N ALA A 77 -11.76 -7.53 17.76
CA ALA A 77 -12.68 -8.36 18.54
C ALA A 77 -12.35 -9.87 18.43
N LYS A 78 -11.08 -10.24 18.63
CA LYS A 78 -10.70 -11.66 18.83
C LYS A 78 -10.90 -12.11 20.29
N PHE A 79 -11.95 -11.64 20.96
CA PHE A 79 -12.31 -12.12 22.31
C PHE A 79 -13.57 -13.00 22.34
N ILE A 80 -14.29 -13.15 21.23
CA ILE A 80 -15.56 -13.93 21.18
C ILE A 80 -15.46 -15.06 20.16
N LEU A 81 -14.48 -15.97 20.30
CA LEU A 81 -14.51 -17.27 19.62
C LEU A 81 -14.03 -18.45 20.49
N LEU A 82 -13.98 -18.29 21.83
CA LEU A 82 -13.69 -19.41 22.75
C LEU A 82 -14.93 -20.28 23.05
N ILE A 83 -16.14 -19.81 22.77
CA ILE A 83 -17.39 -20.52 23.15
C ILE A 83 -17.92 -21.44 22.03
N LYS A 84 -17.13 -21.67 20.96
CA LYS A 84 -17.56 -22.53 19.84
C LYS A 84 -16.54 -23.58 19.39
N GLN A 85 -15.50 -23.83 20.20
CA GLN A 85 -14.58 -24.97 20.00
C GLN A 85 -15.02 -26.24 20.74
N ASN A 86 -16.18 -26.23 21.41
CA ASN A 86 -16.70 -27.39 22.14
C ASN A 86 -18.10 -27.78 21.65
N LYS A 87 -18.20 -28.21 20.39
CA LYS A 87 -19.24 -29.17 19.99
C LYS A 87 -18.56 -30.44 19.51
N LYS A 88 -18.49 -31.38 20.47
CA LYS A 88 -18.32 -32.83 20.33
C LYS A 88 -18.56 -33.34 18.90
N SER A 89 -17.57 -34.01 18.30
CA SER A 89 -17.90 -35.09 17.37
C SER A 89 -18.27 -36.32 18.22
N PRO A 90 -19.49 -36.88 18.08
CA PRO A 90 -19.97 -37.93 18.98
C PRO A 90 -19.70 -39.37 18.50
N TYR A 91 -18.76 -39.60 17.57
CA TYR A 91 -18.59 -40.93 16.94
C TYR A 91 -17.14 -41.39 16.72
N PHE A 92 -16.19 -40.99 17.57
CA PHE A 92 -14.83 -41.56 17.56
C PHE A 92 -14.75 -42.92 18.29
N TRP A 93 -15.85 -43.35 18.91
CA TRP A 93 -15.96 -44.57 19.73
C TRP A 93 -16.59 -45.76 18.98
N PHE A 94 -16.54 -45.76 17.64
CA PHE A 94 -17.06 -46.85 16.79
C PHE A 94 -15.97 -47.66 16.07
N PHE A 95 -14.69 -47.47 16.41
CA PHE A 95 -13.56 -48.16 15.76
C PHE A 95 -12.76 -49.10 16.67
N LEU A 96 -13.26 -49.41 17.88
CA LEU A 96 -12.51 -50.23 18.85
C LEU A 96 -13.33 -51.29 19.62
N ILE A 97 -14.50 -51.66 19.11
CA ILE A 97 -15.28 -52.86 19.49
C ILE A 97 -15.83 -53.39 18.16
N GLY A 98 -15.59 -54.60 17.67
CA GLY A 98 -14.89 -55.78 18.14
C GLY A 98 -15.14 -56.89 17.10
N ILE A 99 -14.14 -57.75 16.92
CA ILE A 99 -14.19 -59.14 16.46
C ILE A 99 -15.61 -59.74 16.37
N ILE A 100 -16.09 -59.96 15.13
CA ILE A 100 -16.42 -61.27 14.52
C ILE A 100 -15.82 -61.25 13.12
#